data_AF-A0A0L0SPP6-F1
#
_entry.id   AF-A0A0L0SPP6-F1
#
_cell.length_a   1.000
_cell.length_b   1.000
_cell.length_c   1.000
_cell.angle_alpha   90.00
_cell.angle_beta   90.00
_cell.angle_gamma   90.00
#
_symmetry.space_group_name_H-M   'P 1'
#
loop_
_entity.id
_entity.type
_entity.pdbx_description
1 polymer ?
#
loop_
_entity_poly.entity_id
_entity_poly.type
_entity_poly.pdbx_seq_one_letter_code
_entity_poly.pdbx_strand_id
1 'polypeptide(L)'
;MSAEPQPTPAPAVSAVTPAADTTPLEAPAASKPGIIRAGDHVLLVLPSENKRMLQIKPDTTVELGKFGKFQTNALIGKPYGVPYEIVKGGELVRAEVTPEDALGEADSDVKDANNKNIFDDNANQTLTHEEIATLKAEQASGHEIIAKIISSHSEFDKKTEFSKAKYIKKKRQTFLRQFTPVQLDAATLCDFYFNKNPAKTKEMRIDILSLLLTSANVRAHSRLLIYDDTQGMVTAAVLERMGGFGEVVVVHEALSQNLDIVRYMNFPQATLDTLTTIPVNRAFPLPEEMELWEASADTRENKTKPSFRETRDNIHRGGFDGLIVASTADPHSVVDLLSPYVATSRPVVVYHSALNMLTPLCQSMRASQSYILVNLLTTWYRPYQVLPQRTHPTMNMSGHGGALVVATKVAPGPALPSSLTKQELIAVGSSTQGSRKRSKPANPARGSSGSPAPKKAKVGDENEGDGMEVDPVEAGSSQV
;
A
#
# COMPACT_ATOMS: atom_id res chain seq x y z
N MET A 1 71.41 -23.85 21.18
CA MET A 1 70.22 -24.18 20.36
C MET A 1 69.02 -23.53 21.03
N SER A 2 68.57 -22.39 20.53
CA SER A 2 67.23 -21.82 20.75
C SER A 2 67.09 -20.67 19.76
N ALA A 3 66.35 -20.89 18.68
CA ALA A 3 66.06 -19.90 17.66
C ALA A 3 64.75 -19.18 18.05
N GLU A 4 64.77 -17.84 18.01
CA GLU A 4 63.57 -17.03 18.13
C GLU A 4 62.62 -17.26 16.94
N PRO A 5 61.29 -17.29 17.15
CA PRO A 5 60.33 -17.42 16.06
C PRO A 5 60.11 -16.06 15.38
N GLN A 6 60.28 -16.01 14.05
CA GLN A 6 59.89 -14.85 13.25
C GLN A 6 58.36 -14.74 13.11
N PRO A 7 57.81 -13.52 13.04
CA PRO A 7 56.38 -13.32 12.84
C PRO A 7 55.96 -13.62 11.40
N THR A 8 54.86 -14.37 11.25
CA THR A 8 54.22 -14.66 9.97
C THR A 8 53.56 -13.40 9.38
N PRO A 9 53.62 -13.18 8.04
CA PRO A 9 52.94 -12.06 7.41
C PRO A 9 51.43 -12.32 7.33
N ALA A 10 50.63 -11.31 7.67
CA ALA A 10 49.18 -11.32 7.54
C ALA A 10 48.73 -11.45 6.07
N PRO A 11 47.58 -12.10 5.78
CA PRO A 11 47.08 -12.22 4.42
C PRO A 11 46.70 -10.86 3.85
N ALA A 12 47.10 -10.61 2.60
CA ALA A 12 46.82 -9.38 1.86
C ALA A 12 45.31 -9.22 1.66
N VAL A 13 44.77 -8.11 2.15
CA VAL A 13 43.39 -7.68 1.89
C VAL A 13 43.35 -7.17 0.45
N SER A 14 42.70 -7.92 -0.45
CA SER A 14 42.47 -7.47 -1.83
C SER A 14 41.66 -6.17 -1.81
N ALA A 15 42.27 -5.10 -2.31
CA ALA A 15 41.62 -3.83 -2.51
C ALA A 15 40.45 -3.99 -3.49
N VAL A 16 39.24 -3.71 -3.02
CA VAL A 16 38.06 -3.59 -3.87
C VAL A 16 38.29 -2.40 -4.79
N THR A 17 38.51 -2.67 -6.07
CA THR A 17 38.48 -1.68 -7.14
C THR A 17 37.12 -0.99 -7.16
N PRO A 18 37.05 0.35 -7.22
CA PRO A 18 35.78 1.03 -7.42
C PRO A 18 35.29 0.71 -8.82
N ALA A 19 34.15 0.03 -8.93
CA ALA A 19 33.48 -0.19 -10.20
C ALA A 19 33.10 1.17 -10.79
N ALA A 20 33.81 1.56 -11.84
CA ALA A 20 33.44 2.65 -12.72
C ALA A 20 32.37 2.12 -13.67
N ASP A 21 31.11 2.44 -13.39
CA ASP A 21 30.09 2.58 -14.43
C ASP A 21 28.96 3.49 -13.90
N THR A 22 29.12 4.79 -14.08
CA THR A 22 28.01 5.75 -13.93
C THR A 22 27.39 5.99 -15.30
N THR A 23 26.94 4.91 -15.94
CA THR A 23 25.91 5.00 -16.96
C THR A 23 24.58 5.25 -16.24
N PRO A 24 23.76 6.25 -16.63
CA PRO A 24 22.41 6.35 -16.12
C PRO A 24 21.71 5.03 -16.43
N LEU A 25 21.29 4.27 -15.41
CA LEU A 25 20.45 3.09 -15.63
C LEU A 25 19.20 3.58 -16.37
N GLU A 26 19.13 3.26 -17.66
CA GLU A 26 17.97 3.51 -18.49
C GLU A 26 16.84 2.69 -17.87
N ALA A 27 15.82 3.37 -17.32
CA ALA A 27 14.67 2.69 -16.75
C ALA A 27 14.10 1.74 -17.81
N PRO A 28 13.80 0.47 -17.47
CA PRO A 28 13.31 -0.50 -18.43
C PRO A 28 12.13 0.13 -19.17
N ALA A 29 12.18 0.16 -20.50
CA ALA A 29 11.30 0.91 -21.40
C ALA A 29 9.84 0.84 -20.95
N ALA A 30 9.46 1.77 -20.07
CA ALA A 30 8.16 1.74 -19.45
C ALA A 30 7.17 2.22 -20.50
N SER A 31 6.23 1.32 -20.80
CA SER A 31 4.91 1.65 -21.32
C SER A 31 4.50 3.09 -20.94
N LYS A 32 4.21 3.97 -21.92
CA LYS A 32 3.70 5.34 -21.66
C LYS A 32 2.62 5.25 -20.55
N PRO A 33 2.89 5.78 -19.34
CA PRO A 33 1.98 5.60 -18.22
C PRO A 33 0.65 6.31 -18.53
N GLY A 34 -0.46 5.67 -18.19
CA GLY A 34 -1.78 6.29 -18.27
C GLY A 34 -2.60 6.02 -19.55
N ILE A 35 -2.17 5.14 -20.45
CA ILE A 35 -2.96 4.73 -21.64
C ILE A 35 -3.31 3.24 -21.56
N ILE A 36 -4.58 2.90 -21.85
CA ILE A 36 -5.10 1.53 -21.87
C ILE A 36 -4.59 0.76 -23.08
N ARG A 37 -4.13 -0.47 -22.89
CA ARG A 37 -3.63 -1.36 -23.96
C ARG A 37 -4.40 -2.67 -24.03
N ALA A 38 -4.21 -3.37 -25.14
CA ALA A 38 -4.62 -4.77 -25.26
C ALA A 38 -3.84 -5.62 -24.23
N GLY A 39 -4.56 -6.50 -23.55
CA GLY A 39 -4.02 -7.39 -22.52
C GLY A 39 -4.08 -6.83 -21.10
N ASP A 40 -4.21 -5.51 -20.94
CA ASP A 40 -4.25 -4.86 -19.63
C ASP A 40 -5.48 -5.29 -18.82
N HIS A 41 -5.28 -5.51 -17.54
CA HIS A 41 -6.36 -5.55 -16.56
C HIS A 41 -6.74 -4.13 -16.17
N VAL A 42 -8.05 -3.84 -16.16
CA VAL A 42 -8.59 -2.51 -15.89
C VAL A 42 -9.73 -2.62 -14.90
N LEU A 43 -9.85 -1.63 -14.02
CA LEU A 43 -10.99 -1.49 -13.13
C LEU A 43 -11.99 -0.50 -13.68
N LEU A 44 -13.18 -0.96 -14.02
CA LEU A 44 -14.28 -0.09 -14.40
C LEU A 44 -15.05 0.35 -13.15
N VAL A 45 -15.05 1.64 -12.88
CA VAL A 45 -15.86 2.26 -11.83
C VAL A 45 -17.17 2.74 -12.46
N LEU A 46 -18.27 2.20 -11.98
CA LEU A 46 -19.61 2.58 -12.43
C LEU A 46 -20.11 3.83 -11.67
N PRO A 47 -21.13 4.54 -12.18
CA PRO A 47 -21.72 5.70 -11.52
C PRO A 47 -22.19 5.38 -10.10
N SER A 48 -22.65 4.16 -9.86
CA SER A 48 -23.03 3.65 -8.54
C SER A 48 -21.84 3.35 -7.61
N GLU A 49 -20.63 3.76 -7.98
CA GLU A 49 -19.35 3.48 -7.29
C GLU A 49 -18.95 1.99 -7.27
N ASN A 50 -19.76 1.12 -7.89
CA ASN A 50 -19.47 -0.30 -8.02
C ASN A 50 -18.30 -0.52 -8.98
N LYS A 51 -17.37 -1.37 -8.55
CA LYS A 51 -16.12 -1.64 -9.25
C LYS A 51 -16.18 -3.01 -9.96
N ARG A 52 -15.81 -3.05 -11.24
CA ARG A 52 -15.71 -4.28 -12.05
C ARG A 52 -14.33 -4.39 -12.68
N MET A 53 -13.58 -5.41 -12.31
CA MET A 53 -12.27 -5.71 -12.89
C MET A 53 -12.43 -6.62 -14.11
N LEU A 54 -11.73 -6.32 -15.20
CA LEU A 54 -11.73 -7.14 -16.41
C LEU A 54 -10.40 -7.00 -17.16
N GLN A 55 -10.13 -7.93 -18.09
CA GLN A 55 -9.00 -7.86 -18.99
C GLN A 55 -9.43 -7.33 -20.36
N ILE A 56 -8.69 -6.38 -20.92
CA ILE A 56 -8.94 -5.77 -22.22
C ILE A 56 -8.44 -6.70 -23.32
N LYS A 57 -9.26 -7.68 -23.71
CA LYS A 57 -8.95 -8.58 -24.83
C LYS A 57 -9.42 -7.95 -26.15
N PRO A 58 -8.59 -7.89 -27.21
CA PRO A 58 -9.04 -7.42 -28.52
C PRO A 58 -10.26 -8.20 -29.02
N ASP A 59 -11.13 -7.52 -29.76
CA ASP A 59 -12.28 -8.10 -30.46
C ASP A 59 -13.28 -8.81 -29.52
N THR A 60 -13.42 -8.31 -28.29
CA THR A 60 -14.38 -8.83 -27.32
C THR A 60 -15.40 -7.76 -26.92
N THR A 61 -16.63 -8.22 -26.67
CA THR A 61 -17.71 -7.36 -26.17
C THR A 61 -17.78 -7.46 -24.65
N VAL A 62 -17.75 -6.31 -23.98
CA VAL A 62 -17.93 -6.21 -22.52
C VAL A 62 -19.37 -5.83 -22.24
N GLU A 63 -20.01 -6.60 -21.34
CA GLU A 63 -21.37 -6.34 -20.89
C GLU A 63 -21.41 -5.79 -19.46
N LEU A 64 -21.98 -4.60 -19.31
CA LEU A 64 -22.17 -3.92 -18.03
C LEU A 64 -23.61 -4.05 -17.51
N GLY A 65 -24.31 -5.11 -17.91
CA GLY A 65 -25.71 -5.35 -17.54
C GLY A 65 -26.61 -4.18 -17.98
N LYS A 66 -27.31 -3.56 -17.04
CA LYS A 66 -28.24 -2.44 -17.31
C LYS A 66 -27.58 -1.20 -17.93
N PHE A 67 -26.26 -1.06 -17.84
CA PHE A 67 -25.53 0.09 -18.39
C PHE A 67 -25.21 -0.07 -19.89
N GLY A 68 -25.43 -1.27 -20.44
CA GLY A 68 -25.23 -1.59 -21.85
C GLY A 68 -23.96 -2.40 -22.10
N LYS A 69 -23.57 -2.47 -23.37
CA LYS A 69 -22.41 -3.23 -23.85
C LYS A 69 -21.58 -2.40 -24.82
N PHE A 70 -20.28 -2.66 -24.87
CA PHE A 70 -19.35 -1.97 -25.75
C PHE A 70 -18.23 -2.90 -26.22
N GLN A 71 -17.54 -2.55 -27.31
CA GLN A 71 -16.37 -3.30 -27.80
C GLN A 71 -15.10 -2.85 -27.09
N THR A 72 -14.28 -3.78 -26.61
CA THR A 72 -13.01 -3.48 -25.93
C THR A 72 -12.06 -2.63 -26.77
N ASN A 73 -12.07 -2.80 -28.09
CA ASN A 73 -11.24 -2.04 -29.03
C ASN A 73 -11.45 -0.53 -28.91
N ALA A 74 -12.64 -0.08 -28.50
CA ALA A 74 -12.93 1.34 -28.31
C ALA A 74 -12.21 1.97 -27.10
N LEU A 75 -11.76 1.16 -26.14
CA LEU A 75 -10.97 1.60 -24.99
C LEU A 75 -9.46 1.55 -25.24
N ILE A 76 -8.98 0.76 -26.20
CA ILE A 76 -7.55 0.65 -26.49
C ILE A 76 -7.04 2.00 -27.00
N GLY A 77 -5.93 2.48 -26.44
CA GLY A 77 -5.34 3.78 -26.77
C GLY A 77 -5.99 4.97 -26.06
N LYS A 78 -7.01 4.74 -25.24
CA LYS A 78 -7.68 5.78 -24.44
C LYS A 78 -6.99 5.97 -23.08
N PRO A 79 -7.04 7.18 -22.49
CA PRO A 79 -6.47 7.43 -21.17
C PRO A 79 -7.30 6.79 -20.05
N TYR A 80 -6.62 6.38 -18.98
CA TYR A 80 -7.25 6.05 -17.69
C TYR A 80 -7.81 7.31 -17.01
N GLY A 81 -8.77 7.12 -16.09
CA GLY A 81 -9.35 8.17 -15.26
C GLY A 81 -10.40 9.05 -15.97
N VAL A 82 -10.63 8.85 -17.27
CA VAL A 82 -11.62 9.60 -18.05
C VAL A 82 -12.93 8.82 -18.13
N PRO A 83 -14.08 9.40 -17.75
CA PRO A 83 -15.35 8.71 -17.89
C PRO A 83 -15.79 8.61 -19.35
N TYR A 84 -16.38 7.48 -19.72
CA TYR A 84 -16.95 7.21 -21.03
C TYR A 84 -18.44 6.86 -20.91
N GLU A 85 -19.23 7.31 -21.88
CA GLU A 85 -20.63 6.97 -22.04
C GLU A 85 -20.85 5.99 -23.18
N ILE A 86 -21.70 4.98 -22.94
CA ILE A 86 -22.09 4.00 -23.95
C ILE A 86 -23.32 4.54 -24.70
N VAL A 87 -23.12 4.98 -25.93
CA VAL A 87 -24.20 5.51 -26.78
C VAL A 87 -24.93 4.41 -27.55
N LYS A 88 -25.88 4.81 -28.41
CA LYS A 88 -26.62 3.91 -29.29
C LYS A 88 -25.64 3.15 -30.20
N GLY A 89 -25.83 1.85 -30.35
CA GLY A 89 -24.91 1.00 -31.13
C GLY A 89 -23.68 0.47 -30.36
N GLY A 90 -23.47 0.89 -29.10
CA GLY A 90 -22.37 0.39 -28.26
C GLY A 90 -21.03 1.10 -28.48
N GLU A 91 -21.06 2.26 -29.16
CA GLU A 91 -19.91 3.14 -29.28
C GLU A 91 -19.62 3.85 -27.95
N LEU A 92 -18.35 4.21 -27.75
CA LEU A 92 -17.90 4.93 -26.56
C LEU A 92 -17.60 6.38 -26.91
N VAL A 93 -18.28 7.30 -26.23
CA VAL A 93 -18.01 8.73 -26.29
C VAL A 93 -17.45 9.16 -24.95
N ARG A 94 -16.53 10.12 -24.95
CA ARG A 94 -16.04 10.71 -23.71
C ARG A 94 -17.22 11.42 -23.02
N ALA A 95 -17.48 11.07 -21.77
CA ALA A 95 -18.53 11.73 -21.01
C ALA A 95 -18.10 13.14 -20.61
N GLU A 96 -19.00 14.10 -20.74
CA GLU A 96 -18.83 15.42 -20.14
C GLU A 96 -19.04 15.29 -18.63
N VAL A 97 -18.06 15.75 -17.86
CA VAL A 97 -18.17 15.84 -16.40
C VAL A 97 -18.53 17.27 -16.07
N THR A 98 -19.76 17.51 -15.62
CA THR A 98 -20.14 18.85 -15.16
C THR A 98 -19.51 19.15 -13.79
N PRO A 99 -19.25 20.41 -13.44
CA PRO A 99 -18.82 20.79 -12.08
C PRO A 99 -19.80 20.27 -11.01
N GLU A 100 -21.09 20.23 -11.32
CA GLU A 100 -22.14 19.64 -10.47
C GLU A 100 -21.96 18.11 -10.29
N ASP A 101 -21.46 17.40 -11.30
CA ASP A 101 -21.07 15.99 -11.19
C ASP A 101 -19.84 15.79 -10.30
N ALA A 102 -18.88 16.72 -10.35
CA ALA A 102 -17.59 16.60 -9.67
C ALA A 102 -17.61 17.08 -8.21
N LEU A 103 -18.30 18.18 -7.92
CA LEU A 103 -18.27 18.89 -6.63
C LEU A 103 -19.57 18.77 -5.86
N GLY A 104 -20.62 18.21 -6.49
CA GLY A 104 -21.95 18.10 -5.90
C GLY A 104 -22.46 19.45 -5.38
N GLU A 105 -22.08 20.56 -6.02
CA GLU A 105 -22.49 21.90 -5.60
C GLU A 105 -24.02 21.97 -5.52
N ALA A 106 -24.49 22.40 -4.36
CA ALA A 106 -25.87 22.78 -4.16
C ALA A 106 -25.80 24.23 -3.72
N ASP A 107 -26.28 25.12 -4.57
CA ASP A 107 -26.36 26.54 -4.25
C ASP A 107 -27.29 26.71 -3.05
N SER A 108 -26.75 27.10 -1.90
CA SER A 108 -27.48 27.12 -0.63
C SER A 108 -28.27 28.40 -0.40
N ASP A 109 -28.29 29.31 -1.38
CA ASP A 109 -28.87 30.64 -1.21
C ASP A 109 -30.41 30.64 -1.14
N VAL A 110 -31.06 29.49 -1.37
CA VAL A 110 -32.52 29.31 -1.17
C VAL A 110 -32.83 28.85 0.27
N LYS A 111 -33.09 29.82 1.16
CA LYS A 111 -33.31 29.59 2.60
C LYS A 111 -34.71 29.11 3.00
N ASP A 112 -35.70 29.17 2.09
CA ASP A 112 -37.11 28.97 2.44
C ASP A 112 -37.66 27.55 2.17
N ALA A 113 -36.89 26.68 1.49
CA ALA A 113 -37.32 25.32 1.20
C ALA A 113 -37.25 24.44 2.47
N ASN A 114 -38.35 23.76 2.82
CA ASN A 114 -38.40 22.79 3.90
C ASN A 114 -39.33 21.62 3.55
N ASN A 115 -39.22 20.53 4.31
CA ASN A 115 -40.00 19.31 4.09
C ASN A 115 -41.36 19.28 4.82
N LYS A 116 -41.82 20.40 5.40
CA LYS A 116 -43.06 20.43 6.21
C LYS A 116 -44.31 20.05 5.40
N ASN A 117 -44.32 20.41 4.11
CA ASN A 117 -45.45 20.20 3.19
C ASN A 117 -45.14 19.15 2.09
N ILE A 118 -44.17 18.28 2.34
CA ILE A 118 -43.83 17.14 1.48
C ILE A 118 -44.50 15.91 2.09
N PHE A 119 -45.38 15.26 1.32
CA PHE A 119 -46.09 14.07 1.75
C PHE A 119 -45.62 12.88 0.91
N ASP A 120 -45.39 11.74 1.55
CA ASP A 120 -44.95 10.52 0.87
C ASP A 120 -46.15 9.87 0.16
N ASP A 121 -46.33 10.21 -1.12
CA ASP A 121 -47.36 9.66 -1.98
C ASP A 121 -46.74 9.07 -3.26
N ASN A 122 -47.21 7.89 -3.64
CA ASN A 122 -46.81 7.24 -4.88
C ASN A 122 -47.23 8.07 -6.12
N ALA A 123 -48.23 8.95 -5.99
CA ALA A 123 -48.64 9.88 -7.05
C ALA A 123 -47.60 10.99 -7.34
N ASN A 124 -46.57 11.15 -6.50
CA ASN A 124 -45.55 12.19 -6.68
C ASN A 124 -44.69 12.02 -7.93
N GLN A 125 -44.58 10.78 -8.43
CA GLN A 125 -43.91 10.48 -9.69
C GLN A 125 -44.94 10.01 -10.71
N THR A 126 -45.23 10.84 -11.70
CA THR A 126 -46.24 10.56 -12.71
C THR A 126 -45.73 9.63 -13.82
N LEU A 127 -44.41 9.61 -14.07
CA LEU A 127 -43.81 8.73 -15.06
C LEU A 127 -43.79 7.29 -14.54
N THR A 128 -44.51 6.40 -15.23
CA THR A 128 -44.67 5.01 -14.84
C THR A 128 -43.42 4.17 -15.12
N HIS A 129 -43.34 3.00 -14.48
CA HIS A 129 -42.26 2.04 -14.74
C HIS A 129 -42.25 1.54 -16.19
N GLU A 130 -43.42 1.41 -16.82
CA GLU A 130 -43.57 0.97 -18.22
C GLU A 130 -43.02 2.03 -19.18
N GLU A 131 -43.35 3.31 -18.97
CA GLU A 131 -42.79 4.41 -19.76
C GLU A 131 -41.26 4.55 -19.60
N ILE A 132 -40.73 4.26 -18.41
CA ILE A 132 -39.27 4.20 -18.22
C ILE A 132 -38.67 3.02 -18.98
N ALA A 133 -39.37 1.89 -19.05
CA ALA A 133 -38.92 0.73 -19.80
C ALA A 133 -38.95 1.00 -21.32
N THR A 134 -39.97 1.70 -21.84
CA THR A 134 -40.02 2.11 -23.25
C THR A 134 -38.88 3.07 -23.60
N LEU A 135 -38.61 4.08 -22.77
CA LEU A 135 -37.46 5.00 -22.99
C LEU A 135 -36.11 4.25 -23.02
N LYS A 136 -35.96 3.23 -22.18
CA LYS A 136 -34.77 2.36 -22.20
C LYS A 136 -34.70 1.51 -23.46
N ALA A 137 -35.84 0.97 -23.91
CA ALA A 137 -35.93 0.18 -25.13
C ALA A 137 -35.64 1.02 -26.38
N GLU A 138 -36.08 2.28 -26.41
CA GLU A 138 -35.77 3.28 -27.44
C GLU A 138 -34.31 3.75 -27.42
N GLN A 139 -33.55 3.34 -26.40
CA GLN A 139 -32.15 3.71 -26.15
C GLN A 139 -31.96 5.22 -25.95
N ALA A 140 -32.93 5.89 -25.33
CA ALA A 140 -32.81 7.29 -24.92
C ALA A 140 -31.56 7.50 -24.03
N SER A 141 -30.97 8.69 -24.09
CA SER A 141 -29.77 8.97 -23.30
C SER A 141 -30.08 8.94 -21.80
N GLY A 142 -29.06 8.61 -20.98
CA GLY A 142 -29.24 8.60 -19.52
C GLY A 142 -29.68 9.98 -19.01
N HIS A 143 -29.16 11.04 -19.62
CA HIS A 143 -29.50 12.43 -19.32
C HIS A 143 -30.97 12.76 -19.64
N GLU A 144 -31.48 12.36 -20.81
CA GLU A 144 -32.89 12.56 -21.18
C GLU A 144 -33.85 11.87 -20.23
N ILE A 145 -33.55 10.63 -19.84
CA ILE A 145 -34.39 9.87 -18.90
C ILE A 145 -34.42 10.58 -17.54
N ILE A 146 -33.27 11.06 -17.06
CA ILE A 146 -33.17 11.79 -15.79
C ILE A 146 -33.95 13.10 -15.86
N ALA A 147 -33.81 13.88 -16.93
CA ALA A 147 -34.53 15.13 -17.13
C ALA A 147 -36.05 14.90 -17.13
N LYS A 148 -36.52 13.88 -17.85
CA LYS A 148 -37.94 13.51 -17.88
C LYS A 148 -38.46 13.12 -16.50
N ILE A 149 -37.72 12.27 -15.77
CA ILE A 149 -38.06 11.86 -14.38
C ILE A 149 -38.15 13.05 -13.42
N ILE A 150 -37.30 14.05 -13.58
CA ILE A 150 -37.32 15.27 -12.74
C ILE A 150 -38.53 16.12 -13.10
N SER A 151 -38.78 16.36 -14.40
CA SER A 151 -39.93 17.15 -14.86
C SER A 151 -41.29 16.55 -14.49
N SER A 152 -41.37 15.22 -14.36
CA SER A 152 -42.58 14.48 -14.01
C SER A 152 -42.80 14.34 -12.51
N HIS A 153 -41.89 14.86 -11.68
CA HIS A 153 -41.99 14.81 -10.22
C HIS A 153 -42.68 16.06 -9.67
N SER A 154 -43.94 15.93 -9.23
CA SER A 154 -44.80 17.05 -8.80
C SER A 154 -44.22 17.86 -7.64
N GLU A 155 -43.55 17.19 -6.69
CA GLU A 155 -43.02 17.83 -5.48
C GLU A 155 -41.51 18.11 -5.53
N PHE A 156 -40.88 18.12 -6.71
CA PHE A 156 -39.43 18.28 -6.80
C PHE A 156 -38.99 19.68 -6.35
N ASP A 157 -39.78 20.71 -6.68
CA ASP A 157 -39.48 22.10 -6.36
C ASP A 157 -39.60 22.42 -4.87
N LYS A 158 -40.42 21.67 -4.13
CA LYS A 158 -40.57 21.80 -2.67
C LYS A 158 -39.32 21.33 -1.91
N LYS A 159 -38.45 20.55 -2.54
CA LYS A 159 -37.27 19.96 -1.90
C LYS A 159 -36.20 21.03 -1.69
N THR A 160 -35.43 20.86 -0.61
CA THR A 160 -34.19 21.62 -0.42
C THR A 160 -33.18 21.30 -1.51
N GLU A 161 -32.27 22.22 -1.80
CA GLU A 161 -31.23 22.04 -2.83
C GLU A 161 -30.35 20.81 -2.56
N PHE A 162 -30.03 20.54 -1.28
CA PHE A 162 -29.34 19.30 -0.90
C PHE A 162 -30.15 18.03 -1.20
N SER A 163 -31.47 18.09 -1.02
CA SER A 163 -32.37 16.96 -1.33
C SER A 163 -32.53 16.76 -2.83
N LYS A 164 -32.58 17.85 -3.62
CA LYS A 164 -32.55 17.81 -5.08
C LYS A 164 -31.25 17.19 -5.58
N ALA A 165 -30.10 17.66 -5.09
CA ALA A 165 -28.78 17.11 -5.43
C ALA A 165 -28.66 15.61 -5.08
N LYS A 166 -29.13 15.20 -3.88
CA LYS A 166 -29.16 13.78 -3.47
C LYS A 166 -30.06 12.95 -4.38
N TYR A 167 -31.21 13.49 -4.79
CA TYR A 167 -32.13 12.83 -5.71
C TYR A 167 -31.50 12.65 -7.10
N ILE A 168 -30.90 13.71 -7.65
CA ILE A 168 -30.21 13.69 -8.94
C ILE A 168 -29.05 12.68 -8.90
N LYS A 169 -28.20 12.69 -7.86
CA LYS A 169 -27.12 11.70 -7.68
C LYS A 169 -27.66 10.26 -7.76
N LYS A 170 -28.76 9.96 -7.06
CA LYS A 170 -29.39 8.62 -7.08
C LYS A 170 -29.90 8.23 -8.49
N LYS A 171 -30.46 9.19 -9.24
CA LYS A 171 -30.93 8.95 -10.61
C LYS A 171 -29.77 8.77 -11.58
N ARG A 172 -28.71 9.58 -11.49
CA ARG A 172 -27.44 9.40 -12.23
C ARG A 172 -26.86 8.00 -11.99
N GLN A 173 -26.75 7.54 -10.75
CA GLN A 173 -26.29 6.19 -10.41
C GLN A 173 -27.10 5.05 -11.07
N THR A 174 -28.37 5.33 -11.40
CA THR A 174 -29.30 4.31 -11.91
C THR A 174 -29.38 4.29 -13.43
N PHE A 175 -29.42 5.46 -14.07
CA PHE A 175 -29.77 5.64 -15.48
C PHE A 175 -28.59 6.07 -16.36
N LEU A 176 -27.54 6.66 -15.78
CA LEU A 176 -26.37 7.09 -16.52
C LEU A 176 -25.59 5.87 -17.01
N ARG A 177 -25.42 5.74 -18.32
CA ARG A 177 -24.72 4.61 -18.97
C ARG A 177 -23.22 4.89 -19.10
N GLN A 178 -22.63 5.37 -18.02
CA GLN A 178 -21.24 5.77 -17.98
C GLN A 178 -20.39 4.78 -17.18
N PHE A 179 -19.07 4.84 -17.37
CA PHE A 179 -18.10 4.17 -16.52
C PHE A 179 -16.74 4.87 -16.64
N THR A 180 -15.90 4.74 -15.62
CA THR A 180 -14.54 5.28 -15.61
C THR A 180 -13.53 4.12 -15.53
N PRO A 181 -12.67 3.91 -16.55
CA PRO A 181 -11.57 2.96 -16.47
C PRO A 181 -10.47 3.55 -15.59
N VAL A 182 -10.16 2.85 -14.50
CA VAL A 182 -9.12 3.21 -13.54
C VAL A 182 -7.97 2.22 -13.67
N GLN A 183 -6.76 2.75 -13.61
CA GLN A 183 -5.54 1.95 -13.63
C GLN A 183 -5.48 1.10 -12.35
N LEU A 184 -4.95 -0.11 -12.47
CA LEU A 184 -4.72 -0.97 -11.33
C LEU A 184 -3.37 -0.65 -10.71
N ASP A 185 -3.41 -0.18 -9.47
CA ASP A 185 -2.27 -0.07 -8.56
C ASP A 185 -2.59 -0.83 -7.26
N ALA A 186 -1.58 -1.00 -6.40
CA ALA A 186 -1.72 -1.72 -5.13
C ALA A 186 -2.75 -1.05 -4.23
N ALA A 187 -2.85 0.28 -4.25
CA ALA A 187 -3.83 1.01 -3.46
C ALA A 187 -5.27 0.73 -3.89
N THR A 188 -5.51 0.80 -5.20
CA THR A 188 -6.81 0.56 -5.84
C THR A 188 -7.24 -0.88 -5.67
N LEU A 189 -6.32 -1.85 -5.83
CA LEU A 189 -6.62 -3.26 -5.61
C LEU A 189 -6.85 -3.57 -4.13
N CYS A 190 -6.07 -2.98 -3.22
CA CYS A 190 -6.28 -3.14 -1.78
C CYS A 190 -7.68 -2.67 -1.38
N ASP A 191 -8.09 -1.47 -1.80
CA ASP A 191 -9.43 -0.96 -1.55
C ASP A 191 -10.52 -1.79 -2.25
N PHE A 192 -10.28 -2.24 -3.48
CA PHE A 192 -11.23 -3.10 -4.20
C PHE A 192 -11.49 -4.43 -3.48
N TYR A 193 -10.43 -5.13 -3.06
CA TYR A 193 -10.58 -6.40 -2.35
C TYR A 193 -11.10 -6.21 -0.94
N PHE A 194 -10.65 -5.20 -0.21
CA PHE A 194 -11.14 -4.91 1.14
C PHE A 194 -12.65 -4.68 1.15
N ASN A 195 -13.19 -3.95 0.17
CA ASN A 195 -14.64 -3.70 0.10
C ASN A 195 -15.44 -4.86 -0.49
N LYS A 196 -14.87 -5.62 -1.44
CA LYS A 196 -15.61 -6.68 -2.16
C LYS A 196 -15.51 -8.05 -1.50
N ASN A 197 -14.31 -8.43 -1.04
CA ASN A 197 -14.02 -9.71 -0.42
C ASN A 197 -12.73 -9.61 0.42
N PRO A 198 -12.81 -9.04 1.63
CA PRO A 198 -11.63 -8.71 2.43
C PRO A 198 -10.86 -9.95 2.89
N ALA A 199 -11.53 -11.10 3.05
CA ALA A 199 -10.90 -12.37 3.43
C ALA A 199 -9.78 -12.79 2.44
N LYS A 200 -9.89 -12.44 1.15
CA LYS A 200 -8.87 -12.74 0.14
C LYS A 200 -7.54 -12.05 0.39
N THR A 201 -7.58 -10.86 0.96
CA THR A 201 -6.39 -10.08 1.35
C THR A 201 -6.19 -10.10 2.86
N LYS A 202 -6.74 -11.12 3.53
CA LYS A 202 -6.66 -11.32 4.98
C LYS A 202 -7.10 -10.09 5.78
N GLU A 203 -8.16 -9.40 5.35
CA GLU A 203 -8.69 -8.17 5.99
C GLU A 203 -7.71 -6.98 5.95
N MET A 204 -6.70 -7.02 5.09
CA MET A 204 -5.72 -5.93 4.97
C MET A 204 -6.35 -4.70 4.33
N ARG A 205 -6.33 -3.60 5.07
CA ARG A 205 -6.77 -2.27 4.61
C ARG A 205 -5.57 -1.43 4.16
N ILE A 206 -5.83 -0.42 3.32
CA ILE A 206 -4.80 0.39 2.66
C ILE A 206 -3.86 1.11 3.63
N ASP A 207 -4.35 1.59 4.78
CA ASP A 207 -3.55 2.24 5.82
C ASP A 207 -2.53 1.27 6.44
N ILE A 208 -2.95 0.02 6.72
CA ILE A 208 -2.05 -1.01 7.25
C ILE A 208 -1.04 -1.46 6.19
N LEU A 209 -1.46 -1.64 4.93
CA LEU A 209 -0.54 -1.95 3.83
C LEU A 209 0.52 -0.83 3.67
N SER A 210 0.10 0.43 3.74
CA SER A 210 1.00 1.59 3.65
C SER A 210 1.99 1.63 4.81
N LEU A 211 1.53 1.36 6.03
CA LEU A 211 2.38 1.26 7.20
C LEU A 211 3.37 0.10 7.07
N LEU A 212 2.92 -1.07 6.61
CA LEU A 212 3.77 -2.24 6.39
C LEU A 212 4.93 -1.93 5.43
N LEU A 213 4.63 -1.34 4.27
CA LEU A 213 5.65 -1.02 3.25
C LEU A 213 6.67 0.00 3.78
N THR A 214 6.19 0.96 4.58
CA THR A 214 7.02 1.99 5.19
C THR A 214 7.90 1.42 6.30
N SER A 215 7.32 0.62 7.20
CA SER A 215 8.04 -0.05 8.29
C SER A 215 9.06 -1.07 7.78
N ALA A 216 8.79 -1.72 6.66
CA ALA A 216 9.73 -2.65 6.02
C ALA A 216 10.78 -1.94 5.16
N ASN A 217 10.75 -0.61 5.08
CA ASN A 217 11.67 0.21 4.29
C ASN A 217 11.76 -0.28 2.82
N VAL A 218 10.60 -0.54 2.20
CA VAL A 218 10.54 -1.04 0.82
C VAL A 218 10.95 0.07 -0.15
N ARG A 219 12.01 -0.21 -0.90
CA ARG A 219 12.65 0.70 -1.87
C ARG A 219 13.35 -0.08 -2.98
N ALA A 220 13.60 0.58 -4.10
CA ALA A 220 14.40 0.04 -5.19
C ALA A 220 15.76 -0.49 -4.72
N HIS A 221 16.22 -1.57 -5.35
CA HIS A 221 17.46 -2.30 -5.06
C HIS A 221 17.52 -3.04 -3.72
N SER A 222 16.43 -3.08 -2.95
CA SER A 222 16.37 -3.95 -1.77
C SER A 222 16.28 -5.42 -2.19
N ARG A 223 16.81 -6.31 -1.36
CA ARG A 223 16.58 -7.76 -1.44
C ARG A 223 15.59 -8.18 -0.36
N LEU A 224 14.35 -8.48 -0.70
CA LEU A 224 13.29 -8.73 0.29
C LEU A 224 12.89 -10.20 0.32
N LEU A 225 12.80 -10.74 1.53
CA LEU A 225 12.24 -12.06 1.79
C LEU A 225 10.79 -11.88 2.26
N ILE A 226 9.84 -12.53 1.61
CA ILE A 226 8.42 -12.35 1.87
C ILE A 226 7.77 -13.71 2.13
N TYR A 227 6.91 -13.78 3.14
CA TYR A 227 5.97 -14.88 3.34
C TYR A 227 4.55 -14.34 3.19
N ASP A 228 3.91 -14.61 2.05
CA ASP A 228 2.66 -13.96 1.64
C ASP A 228 1.54 -14.99 1.47
N ASP A 229 0.38 -14.79 2.08
CA ASP A 229 -0.86 -15.55 1.81
C ASP A 229 -2.04 -14.59 1.50
N THR A 230 -1.74 -13.39 1.03
CA THR A 230 -2.72 -12.32 0.72
C THR A 230 -3.10 -12.29 -0.77
N GLN A 231 -3.07 -13.44 -1.46
CA GLN A 231 -3.19 -13.56 -2.94
C GLN A 231 -2.15 -12.74 -3.72
N GLY A 232 -1.02 -12.44 -3.08
CA GLY A 232 0.01 -11.59 -3.62
C GLY A 232 -0.23 -10.09 -3.45
N MET A 233 -1.13 -9.63 -2.55
CA MET A 233 -1.34 -8.20 -2.30
C MET A 233 -0.05 -7.54 -1.81
N VAL A 234 0.58 -8.13 -0.79
CA VAL A 234 1.85 -7.61 -0.23
C VAL A 234 2.95 -7.70 -1.28
N THR A 235 3.07 -8.84 -1.96
CA THR A 235 4.06 -9.03 -3.03
C THR A 235 3.89 -8.00 -4.16
N ALA A 236 2.65 -7.76 -4.62
CA ALA A 236 2.35 -6.78 -5.66
C ALA A 236 2.73 -5.36 -5.23
N ALA A 237 2.37 -4.96 -4.01
CA ALA A 237 2.70 -3.64 -3.50
C ALA A 237 4.22 -3.42 -3.35
N VAL A 238 4.96 -4.48 -2.98
CA VAL A 238 6.41 -4.45 -2.94
C VAL A 238 7.01 -4.28 -4.34
N LEU A 239 6.54 -5.06 -5.32
CA LEU A 239 7.01 -4.96 -6.72
C LEU A 239 6.74 -3.59 -7.33
N GLU A 240 5.55 -3.02 -7.08
CA GLU A 240 5.21 -1.66 -7.51
C GLU A 240 6.19 -0.64 -6.93
N ARG A 241 6.45 -0.69 -5.62
CA ARG A 241 7.37 0.23 -4.93
C ARG A 241 8.83 0.06 -5.32
N MET A 242 9.24 -1.16 -5.68
CA MET A 242 10.61 -1.46 -6.13
C MET A 242 10.84 -1.15 -7.61
N GLY A 243 9.77 -1.09 -8.42
CA GLY A 243 9.83 -0.67 -9.82
C GLY A 243 10.68 -1.57 -10.73
N GLY A 244 10.87 -2.84 -10.36
CA GLY A 244 11.74 -3.79 -11.08
C GLY A 244 13.23 -3.69 -10.75
N PHE A 245 13.60 -3.04 -9.64
CA PHE A 245 14.98 -2.99 -9.16
C PHE A 245 15.14 -3.77 -7.86
N GLY A 246 16.14 -4.65 -7.79
CA GLY A 246 16.43 -5.47 -6.61
C GLY A 246 15.90 -6.89 -6.79
N GLU A 247 15.54 -7.52 -5.68
CA GLU A 247 15.15 -8.94 -5.67
C GLU A 247 14.04 -9.17 -4.65
N VAL A 248 13.01 -9.93 -5.06
CA VAL A 248 11.92 -10.34 -4.18
C VAL A 248 11.83 -11.86 -4.20
N VAL A 249 11.98 -12.48 -3.04
CA VAL A 249 11.86 -13.92 -2.85
C VAL A 249 10.64 -14.20 -1.98
N VAL A 250 9.63 -14.86 -2.55
CA VAL A 250 8.41 -15.24 -1.84
C VAL A 250 8.48 -16.71 -1.44
N VAL A 251 8.49 -16.96 -0.14
CA VAL A 251 8.39 -18.29 0.45
C VAL A 251 6.93 -18.57 0.80
N HIS A 252 6.43 -19.76 0.50
CA HIS A 252 5.02 -20.11 0.71
C HIS A 252 4.80 -21.57 1.06
N GLU A 253 3.72 -21.89 1.77
CA GLU A 253 3.42 -23.27 2.20
C GLU A 253 2.86 -24.14 1.08
N ALA A 254 2.02 -23.56 0.20
CA ALA A 254 1.33 -24.30 -0.85
C ALA A 254 2.31 -24.84 -1.91
N LEU A 255 1.88 -25.85 -2.69
CA LEU A 255 2.65 -26.36 -3.83
C LEU A 255 2.94 -25.29 -4.90
N SER A 256 2.02 -24.33 -5.05
CA SER A 256 2.15 -23.19 -5.95
C SER A 256 1.59 -21.94 -5.29
N GLN A 257 2.30 -20.83 -5.41
CA GLN A 257 1.86 -19.58 -4.81
C GLN A 257 0.67 -18.96 -5.57
N ASN A 258 -0.32 -18.48 -4.83
CA ASN A 258 -1.38 -17.66 -5.40
C ASN A 258 -0.92 -16.19 -5.52
N LEU A 259 -0.63 -15.75 -6.73
CA LEU A 259 -0.22 -14.38 -7.07
C LEU A 259 -1.20 -13.70 -8.03
N ASP A 260 -2.49 -13.98 -7.91
CA ASP A 260 -3.50 -13.42 -8.80
C ASP A 260 -3.46 -11.88 -8.84
N ILE A 261 -3.20 -11.22 -7.71
CA ILE A 261 -3.10 -9.76 -7.65
C ILE A 261 -1.91 -9.24 -8.47
N VAL A 262 -0.75 -9.92 -8.38
CA VAL A 262 0.44 -9.56 -9.19
C VAL A 262 0.12 -9.63 -10.69
N ARG A 263 -0.71 -10.60 -11.11
CA ARG A 263 -1.14 -10.73 -12.52
C ARG A 263 -2.05 -9.59 -12.97
N TYR A 264 -2.83 -9.00 -12.05
CA TYR A 264 -3.74 -7.89 -12.35
C TYR A 264 -3.02 -6.52 -12.41
N MET A 265 -1.82 -6.40 -11.86
CA MET A 265 -1.07 -5.13 -11.79
C MET A 265 -0.47 -4.66 -13.13
N ASN A 266 -0.56 -5.48 -14.19
CA ASN A 266 0.02 -5.19 -15.51
C ASN A 266 1.51 -4.83 -15.44
N PHE A 267 2.27 -5.48 -14.55
CA PHE A 267 3.69 -5.23 -14.43
C PHE A 267 4.43 -5.56 -15.74
N PRO A 268 5.42 -4.74 -16.14
CA PRO A 268 6.35 -5.11 -17.20
C PRO A 268 7.08 -6.41 -16.85
N GLN A 269 7.48 -7.17 -17.87
CA GLN A 269 8.22 -8.41 -17.66
C GLN A 269 9.48 -8.20 -16.81
N ALA A 270 10.21 -7.10 -17.03
CA ALA A 270 11.38 -6.74 -16.25
C ALA A 270 11.11 -6.63 -14.73
N THR A 271 9.91 -6.20 -14.32
CA THR A 271 9.52 -6.20 -12.90
C THR A 271 9.21 -7.61 -12.41
N LEU A 272 8.52 -8.41 -13.22
CA LEU A 272 8.21 -9.81 -12.90
C LEU A 272 9.47 -10.69 -12.80
N ASP A 273 10.52 -10.37 -13.55
CA ASP A 273 11.79 -11.11 -13.54
C ASP A 273 12.54 -10.94 -12.20
N THR A 274 12.24 -9.90 -11.42
CA THR A 274 12.79 -9.71 -10.06
C THR A 274 12.12 -10.58 -9.00
N LEU A 275 11.00 -11.22 -9.32
CA LEU A 275 10.21 -12.04 -8.42
C LEU A 275 10.55 -13.52 -8.60
N THR A 276 10.93 -14.16 -7.49
CA THR A 276 11.08 -15.61 -7.39
C THR A 276 10.17 -16.16 -6.30
N THR A 277 9.67 -17.37 -6.50
CA THR A 277 8.77 -18.04 -5.55
C THR A 277 9.29 -19.43 -5.25
N ILE A 278 9.26 -19.85 -3.98
CA ILE A 278 9.67 -21.19 -3.60
C ILE A 278 8.77 -21.74 -2.48
N PRO A 279 8.28 -22.99 -2.60
CA PRO A 279 7.61 -23.67 -1.50
C PRO A 279 8.53 -23.84 -0.29
N VAL A 280 8.00 -23.73 0.93
CA VAL A 280 8.75 -23.87 2.19
C VAL A 280 9.53 -25.19 2.24
N ASN A 281 8.90 -26.31 1.85
CA ASN A 281 9.53 -27.62 1.83
C ASN A 281 10.69 -27.74 0.82
N ARG A 282 10.70 -26.94 -0.26
CA ARG A 282 11.82 -26.87 -1.19
C ARG A 282 12.91 -25.89 -0.74
N ALA A 283 12.52 -24.83 -0.03
CA ALA A 283 13.46 -23.88 0.55
C ALA A 283 14.22 -24.50 1.74
N PHE A 284 13.56 -25.36 2.51
CA PHE A 284 14.10 -26.01 3.71
C PHE A 284 13.74 -27.51 3.75
N PRO A 285 14.22 -28.32 2.78
CA PRO A 285 13.90 -29.74 2.72
C PRO A 285 14.58 -30.54 3.82
N LEU A 286 13.95 -31.64 4.23
CA LEU A 286 14.61 -32.66 5.03
C LEU A 286 15.70 -33.37 4.21
N PRO A 287 16.75 -33.94 4.83
CA PRO A 287 17.86 -34.58 4.10
C PRO A 287 17.40 -35.66 3.10
N GLU A 288 16.49 -36.54 3.51
CA GLU A 288 15.95 -37.61 2.65
C GLU A 288 15.16 -37.05 1.45
N GLU A 289 14.39 -35.97 1.68
CA GLU A 289 13.67 -35.31 0.60
C GLU A 289 14.65 -34.65 -0.38
N MET A 290 15.71 -34.00 0.13
CA MET A 290 16.71 -33.31 -0.67
C MET A 290 17.33 -34.22 -1.73
N GLU A 291 17.66 -35.47 -1.37
CA GLU A 291 18.18 -36.46 -2.32
C GLU A 291 17.17 -36.78 -3.43
N LEU A 292 15.87 -36.91 -3.09
CA LEU A 292 14.80 -37.13 -4.07
C LEU A 292 14.63 -35.95 -5.03
N TRP A 293 14.68 -34.72 -4.51
CA TRP A 293 14.59 -33.50 -5.32
C TRP A 293 15.76 -33.38 -6.30
N GLU A 294 16.99 -33.63 -5.82
CA GLU A 294 18.20 -33.53 -6.64
C GLU A 294 18.28 -34.66 -7.69
N ALA A 295 17.77 -35.85 -7.37
CA ALA A 295 17.65 -36.97 -8.31
C ALA A 295 16.55 -36.77 -9.36
N SER A 296 15.46 -36.06 -9.01
CA SER A 296 14.36 -35.75 -9.93
C SER A 296 14.69 -34.58 -10.89
N ALA A 297 15.89 -34.00 -10.79
CA ALA A 297 16.48 -32.97 -11.64
C ALA A 297 15.47 -32.22 -12.53
N ASP A 298 14.94 -31.09 -12.02
CA ASP A 298 14.07 -30.06 -12.64
C ASP A 298 13.87 -30.13 -14.17
N THR A 299 13.35 -31.24 -14.68
CA THR A 299 13.44 -31.60 -16.12
C THR A 299 12.37 -30.90 -16.95
N ARG A 300 11.54 -30.09 -16.29
CA ARG A 300 10.33 -29.48 -16.83
C ARG A 300 10.23 -27.99 -16.57
N GLU A 301 11.29 -27.37 -16.04
CA GLU A 301 11.27 -25.96 -15.68
C GLU A 301 11.60 -25.05 -16.86
N ASN A 302 10.85 -23.95 -16.94
CA ASN A 302 11.04 -22.94 -17.95
C ASN A 302 12.43 -22.30 -17.75
N LYS A 303 13.35 -22.48 -18.69
CA LYS A 303 14.76 -22.03 -18.60
C LYS A 303 14.95 -20.54 -18.31
N THR A 304 13.87 -19.74 -18.40
CA THR A 304 13.85 -18.31 -18.09
C THR A 304 13.73 -17.99 -16.60
N LYS A 305 13.29 -18.93 -15.76
CA LYS A 305 13.20 -18.73 -14.30
C LYS A 305 14.34 -19.45 -13.59
N PRO A 306 14.84 -18.92 -12.46
CA PRO A 306 15.82 -19.63 -11.65
C PRO A 306 15.20 -20.93 -11.14
N SER A 307 16.00 -21.98 -11.12
CA SER A 307 15.60 -23.27 -10.58
C SER A 307 15.29 -23.16 -9.09
N PHE A 308 14.54 -24.12 -8.54
CA PHE A 308 14.33 -24.16 -7.10
C PHE A 308 15.63 -24.33 -6.33
N ARG A 309 16.61 -25.05 -6.89
CA ARG A 309 17.94 -25.20 -6.32
C ARG A 309 18.66 -23.86 -6.21
N GLU A 310 18.71 -23.08 -7.29
CA GLU A 310 19.33 -21.75 -7.28
C GLU A 310 18.61 -20.80 -6.31
N THR A 311 17.27 -20.86 -6.26
CA THR A 311 16.47 -20.04 -5.35
C THR A 311 16.71 -20.43 -3.89
N ARG A 312 16.82 -21.72 -3.57
CA ARG A 312 17.21 -22.23 -2.26
C ARG A 312 18.60 -21.75 -1.87
N ASP A 313 19.59 -21.96 -2.73
CA ASP A 313 20.98 -21.56 -2.47
C ASP A 313 21.07 -20.04 -2.25
N ASN A 314 20.27 -19.26 -2.98
CA ASN A 314 20.12 -17.82 -2.79
C ASN A 314 19.52 -17.44 -1.43
N ILE A 315 18.48 -18.15 -0.96
CA ILE A 315 17.93 -17.94 0.37
C ILE A 315 18.98 -18.25 1.44
N HIS A 316 19.65 -19.41 1.32
CA HIS A 316 20.64 -19.88 2.30
C HIS A 316 21.89 -19.00 2.36
N ARG A 317 22.26 -18.37 1.24
CA ARG A 317 23.28 -17.32 1.20
C ARG A 317 22.94 -16.12 2.08
N GLY A 318 21.65 -15.87 2.32
CA GLY A 318 21.14 -14.80 3.19
C GLY A 318 21.47 -13.40 2.66
N GLY A 319 21.54 -12.45 3.59
CA GLY A 319 21.83 -11.04 3.27
C GLY A 319 20.62 -10.29 2.72
N PHE A 320 19.41 -10.67 3.13
CA PHE A 320 18.19 -9.93 2.77
C PHE A 320 18.09 -8.61 3.55
N ASP A 321 17.59 -7.58 2.88
CA ASP A 321 17.41 -6.23 3.40
C ASP A 321 16.14 -6.06 4.25
N GLY A 322 15.29 -7.08 4.33
CA GLY A 322 14.10 -7.08 5.18
C GLY A 322 13.30 -8.37 5.05
N LEU A 323 12.47 -8.64 6.06
CA LEU A 323 11.49 -9.73 6.08
C LEU A 323 10.09 -9.17 6.25
N ILE A 324 9.18 -9.59 5.39
CA ILE A 324 7.76 -9.28 5.46
C ILE A 324 6.97 -10.57 5.58
N VAL A 325 6.12 -10.69 6.60
CA VAL A 325 5.24 -11.85 6.79
C VAL A 325 3.80 -11.37 6.82
N ALA A 326 2.94 -11.95 5.99
CA ALA A 326 1.51 -11.67 5.95
C ALA A 326 0.76 -12.97 5.61
N SER A 327 0.43 -13.75 6.63
CA SER A 327 -0.20 -15.07 6.44
C SER A 327 -1.09 -15.44 7.62
N THR A 328 -1.87 -16.53 7.46
CA THR A 328 -2.60 -17.21 8.54
C THR A 328 -1.79 -18.27 9.26
N ALA A 329 -0.58 -18.58 8.79
CA ALA A 329 0.36 -19.43 9.50
C ALA A 329 0.75 -18.81 10.85
N ASP A 330 1.22 -19.65 11.79
CA ASP A 330 1.73 -19.17 13.07
C ASP A 330 2.88 -18.17 12.86
N PRO A 331 2.72 -16.88 13.26
CA PRO A 331 3.71 -15.86 12.98
C PRO A 331 5.06 -16.13 13.63
N HIS A 332 5.07 -16.80 14.79
CA HIS A 332 6.28 -17.13 15.53
C HIS A 332 7.15 -18.12 14.76
N SER A 333 6.57 -19.24 14.32
CA SER A 333 7.24 -20.27 13.54
C SER A 333 7.84 -19.73 12.23
N VAL A 334 7.11 -18.87 11.52
CA VAL A 334 7.59 -18.29 10.25
C VAL A 334 8.76 -17.33 10.48
N VAL A 335 8.69 -16.48 11.52
CA VAL A 335 9.78 -15.56 11.86
C VAL A 335 11.03 -16.32 12.29
N ASP A 336 10.90 -17.34 13.12
CA ASP A 336 12.05 -18.15 13.57
C ASP A 336 12.74 -18.87 12.41
N LEU A 337 11.96 -19.35 11.44
CA LEU A 337 12.48 -19.99 10.23
C LEU A 337 13.22 -19.01 9.30
N LEU A 338 12.62 -17.84 9.02
CA LEU A 338 13.09 -16.95 7.95
C LEU A 338 14.02 -15.83 8.44
N SER A 339 13.88 -15.39 9.69
CA SER A 339 14.68 -14.31 10.27
C SER A 339 16.19 -14.55 10.14
N PRO A 340 16.75 -15.77 10.34
CA PRO A 340 18.18 -16.03 10.21
C PRO A 340 18.81 -15.52 8.91
N TYR A 341 18.09 -15.55 7.79
CA TYR A 341 18.59 -15.15 6.46
C TYR A 341 18.58 -13.63 6.23
N VAL A 342 17.91 -12.87 7.09
CA VAL A 342 17.86 -11.40 7.03
C VAL A 342 19.17 -10.81 7.57
N ALA A 343 19.72 -9.79 6.91
CA ALA A 343 20.91 -9.11 7.41
C ALA A 343 20.62 -8.37 8.73
N THR A 344 21.66 -8.05 9.48
CA THR A 344 21.53 -7.21 10.68
C THR A 344 21.25 -5.75 10.29
N SER A 345 20.66 -5.00 11.22
CA SER A 345 20.16 -3.64 11.00
C SER A 345 19.06 -3.56 9.93
N ARG A 346 18.28 -4.64 9.74
CA ARG A 346 17.18 -4.70 8.77
C ARG A 346 15.82 -4.90 9.44
N PRO A 347 14.75 -4.35 8.85
CA PRO A 347 13.41 -4.48 9.41
C PRO A 347 12.85 -5.89 9.24
N VAL A 348 12.13 -6.33 10.26
CA VAL A 348 11.24 -7.49 10.24
C VAL A 348 9.83 -6.99 10.54
N VAL A 349 8.91 -7.19 9.60
CA VAL A 349 7.53 -6.70 9.69
C VAL A 349 6.58 -7.86 9.50
N VAL A 350 5.67 -8.04 10.46
CA VAL A 350 4.75 -9.16 10.50
C VAL A 350 3.33 -8.65 10.64
N TYR A 351 2.50 -8.95 9.65
CA TYR A 351 1.08 -8.64 9.61
C TYR A 351 0.24 -9.83 10.02
N HIS A 352 -0.81 -9.55 10.78
CA HIS A 352 -1.92 -10.47 10.98
C HIS A 352 -3.23 -9.68 11.15
N SER A 353 -4.34 -10.26 10.68
CA SER A 353 -5.68 -9.65 10.81
C SER A 353 -6.14 -9.57 12.26
N ALA A 354 -5.79 -10.58 13.05
CA ALA A 354 -6.13 -10.71 14.46
C ALA A 354 -4.94 -10.34 15.36
N LEU A 355 -5.15 -9.35 16.24
CA LEU A 355 -4.13 -8.79 17.13
C LEU A 355 -3.57 -9.83 18.13
N ASN A 356 -4.43 -10.73 18.62
CA ASN A 356 -4.08 -11.78 19.57
C ASN A 356 -3.01 -12.75 19.05
N MET A 357 -2.92 -12.96 17.74
CA MET A 357 -1.86 -13.79 17.14
C MET A 357 -0.49 -13.11 17.16
N LEU A 358 -0.45 -11.79 17.22
CA LEU A 358 0.79 -11.01 17.23
C LEU A 358 1.32 -10.74 18.63
N THR A 359 0.47 -10.79 19.65
CA THR A 359 0.88 -10.55 21.05
C THR A 359 1.97 -11.51 21.53
N PRO A 360 1.86 -12.84 21.34
CA PRO A 360 2.91 -13.79 21.75
C PRO A 360 4.22 -13.56 20.98
N LEU A 361 4.13 -13.32 19.67
CA LEU A 361 5.28 -13.00 18.84
C LEU A 361 6.00 -11.74 19.35
N CYS A 362 5.26 -10.67 19.63
CA CYS A 362 5.81 -9.42 20.14
C CYS A 362 6.54 -9.62 21.48
N GLN A 363 5.97 -10.41 22.39
CA GLN A 363 6.60 -10.76 23.66
C GLN A 363 7.88 -11.59 23.46
N SER A 364 7.84 -12.60 22.59
CA SER A 364 9.00 -13.43 22.25
C SER A 364 10.14 -12.61 21.63
N MET A 365 9.81 -11.74 20.67
CA MET A 365 10.79 -10.85 20.02
C MET A 365 11.42 -9.86 21.02
N ARG A 366 10.65 -9.36 22.00
CA ARG A 366 11.18 -8.49 23.08
C ARG A 366 12.09 -9.24 24.05
N ALA A 367 11.83 -10.51 24.31
CA ALA A 367 12.67 -11.35 25.16
C ALA A 367 13.96 -11.79 24.45
N SER A 368 13.96 -11.83 23.12
CA SER A 368 15.11 -12.19 22.29
C SER A 368 16.14 -11.06 22.21
N GLN A 369 17.42 -11.44 22.14
CA GLN A 369 18.54 -10.50 21.89
C GLN A 369 18.76 -10.21 20.40
N SER A 370 17.98 -10.83 19.53
CA SER A 370 18.11 -10.69 18.07
C SER A 370 17.30 -9.51 17.51
N TYR A 371 16.50 -8.83 18.33
CA TYR A 371 15.62 -7.75 17.88
C TYR A 371 15.67 -6.53 18.80
N ILE A 372 15.54 -5.35 18.21
CA ILE A 372 15.33 -4.08 18.91
C ILE A 372 14.12 -3.35 18.34
N LEU A 373 13.63 -2.35 19.08
CA LEU A 373 12.50 -1.50 18.66
C LEU A 373 11.24 -2.31 18.29
N VAL A 374 10.96 -3.37 19.07
CA VAL A 374 9.81 -4.25 18.85
C VAL A 374 8.51 -3.55 19.25
N ASN A 375 7.74 -3.17 18.24
CA ASN A 375 6.49 -2.41 18.37
C ASN A 375 5.32 -3.22 17.82
N LEU A 376 4.19 -3.18 18.53
CA LEU A 376 2.90 -3.69 18.06
C LEU A 376 2.04 -2.48 17.66
N LEU A 377 1.74 -2.36 16.37
CA LEU A 377 1.11 -1.19 15.77
C LEU A 377 -0.24 -1.57 15.14
N THR A 378 -1.20 -0.66 15.23
CA THR A 378 -2.46 -0.70 14.47
C THR A 378 -2.85 0.72 14.10
N THR A 379 -3.67 0.88 13.07
CA THR A 379 -4.10 2.19 12.54
C THR A 379 -5.61 2.25 12.42
N TRP A 380 -6.14 3.46 12.59
CA TRP A 380 -7.52 3.79 12.31
C TRP A 380 -7.59 4.70 11.10
N TYR A 381 -8.57 4.44 10.25
CA TYR A 381 -8.79 5.15 9.00
C TYR A 381 -10.22 5.65 8.96
N ARG A 382 -10.41 6.95 8.72
CA ARG A 382 -11.72 7.61 8.70
C ARG A 382 -11.91 8.41 7.41
N PRO A 383 -12.70 7.91 6.44
CA PRO A 383 -13.06 8.69 5.27
C PRO A 383 -14.07 9.79 5.64
N TYR A 384 -13.96 10.92 4.94
CA TYR A 384 -14.84 12.07 5.09
C TYR A 384 -15.56 12.33 3.77
N GLN A 385 -16.85 12.62 3.86
CA GLN A 385 -17.53 13.36 2.81
C GLN A 385 -17.12 14.82 2.94
N VAL A 386 -16.64 15.42 1.85
CA VAL A 386 -16.25 16.83 1.80
C VAL A 386 -17.05 17.48 0.68
N LEU A 387 -18.13 18.15 1.07
CA LEU A 387 -19.04 18.87 0.17
C LEU A 387 -19.46 20.16 0.87
N PRO A 388 -19.72 21.26 0.13
CA PRO A 388 -20.21 22.50 0.72
C PRO A 388 -21.39 22.24 1.67
N GLN A 389 -21.26 22.71 2.91
CA GLN A 389 -22.24 22.58 4.01
C GLN A 389 -22.70 21.13 4.34
N ARG A 390 -21.99 20.11 3.85
CA ARG A 390 -22.29 18.68 4.08
C ARG A 390 -21.04 17.86 4.40
N THR A 391 -20.05 18.50 5.04
CA THR A 391 -18.81 17.84 5.42
C THR A 391 -18.98 17.08 6.72
N HIS A 392 -18.84 15.76 6.67
CA HIS A 392 -18.90 14.89 7.85
C HIS A 392 -18.18 13.57 7.58
N PRO A 393 -17.77 12.82 8.63
CA PRO A 393 -17.25 11.47 8.45
C PRO A 393 -18.29 10.53 7.84
N THR A 394 -17.85 9.51 7.10
CA THR A 394 -18.75 8.45 6.64
C THR A 394 -19.42 7.73 7.82
N MET A 395 -20.72 7.48 7.74
CA MET A 395 -21.51 6.96 8.87
C MET A 395 -21.20 5.49 9.20
N ASN A 396 -21.03 4.64 8.18
CA ASN A 396 -20.70 3.23 8.35
C ASN A 396 -19.26 2.99 7.90
N MET A 397 -18.46 2.35 8.74
CA MET A 397 -17.03 2.21 8.55
C MET A 397 -16.54 0.84 9.04
N SER A 398 -15.42 0.38 8.50
CA SER A 398 -14.71 -0.77 9.03
C SER A 398 -13.95 -0.40 10.32
N GLY A 399 -13.93 -1.33 11.28
CA GLY A 399 -13.21 -1.14 12.55
C GLY A 399 -11.69 -1.12 12.35
N HIS A 400 -11.09 -2.27 12.10
CA HIS A 400 -9.63 -2.40 11.95
C HIS A 400 -9.25 -3.06 10.61
N GLY A 401 -8.05 -2.74 10.12
CA GLY A 401 -7.42 -3.42 8.97
C GLY A 401 -6.41 -4.51 9.37
N GLY A 402 -6.38 -4.85 10.66
CA GLY A 402 -5.39 -5.74 11.27
C GLY A 402 -4.32 -4.97 12.07
N ALA A 403 -3.21 -5.65 12.34
CA ALA A 403 -2.10 -5.11 13.13
C ALA A 403 -0.75 -5.58 12.59
N LEU A 404 0.31 -4.91 13.03
CA LEU A 404 1.70 -5.17 12.64
C LEU A 404 2.59 -5.34 13.87
N VAL A 405 3.47 -6.32 13.85
CA VAL A 405 4.69 -6.32 14.67
C VAL A 405 5.83 -5.82 13.80
N VAL A 406 6.52 -4.79 14.27
CA VAL A 406 7.67 -4.20 13.59
C VAL A 406 8.87 -4.30 14.53
N ALA A 407 10.00 -4.78 14.02
CA ALA A 407 11.25 -4.83 14.76
C ALA A 407 12.44 -4.60 13.83
N THR A 408 13.60 -4.28 14.38
CA THR A 408 14.88 -4.27 13.65
C THR A 408 15.73 -5.44 14.12
N LYS A 409 16.17 -6.29 13.19
CA LYS A 409 17.08 -7.39 13.48
C LYS A 409 18.45 -6.85 13.85
N VAL A 410 19.05 -7.36 14.91
CA VAL A 410 20.42 -7.03 15.35
C VAL A 410 21.25 -8.30 15.47
N ALA A 411 22.58 -8.14 15.45
CA ALA A 411 23.45 -9.25 15.80
C ALA A 411 23.24 -9.56 17.29
N PRO A 412 23.10 -10.84 17.67
CA PRO A 412 23.13 -11.21 19.08
C PRO A 412 24.51 -10.81 19.64
N GLY A 413 24.52 -9.83 20.53
CA GLY A 413 25.72 -9.45 21.28
C GLY A 413 25.88 -10.31 22.54
N PRO A 414 27.04 -10.28 23.20
CA PRO A 414 27.14 -10.82 24.55
C PRO A 414 26.11 -10.11 25.44
N ALA A 415 25.33 -10.88 26.18
CA ALA A 415 24.35 -10.35 27.12
C ALA A 415 25.05 -9.36 28.06
N LEU A 416 24.70 -8.08 27.95
CA LEU A 416 25.16 -7.09 28.92
C LEU A 416 24.49 -7.41 30.26
N PRO A 417 25.24 -7.55 31.36
CA PRO A 417 24.64 -7.81 32.66
C PRO A 417 23.60 -6.73 32.98
N SER A 418 22.43 -7.15 33.47
CA SER A 418 21.28 -6.29 33.76
C SER A 418 21.54 -5.24 34.86
N SER A 419 22.68 -5.34 35.54
CA SER A 419 23.12 -4.46 36.62
C SER A 419 24.09 -3.35 36.16
N LEU A 420 24.36 -3.19 34.87
CA LEU A 420 25.30 -2.16 34.42
C LEU A 420 24.74 -0.75 34.62
N THR A 421 25.51 0.07 35.32
CA THR A 421 25.26 1.49 35.48
C THR A 421 25.42 2.24 34.15
N LYS A 422 24.81 3.43 34.04
CA LYS A 422 24.92 4.30 32.85
C LYS A 422 26.37 4.57 32.43
N GLN A 423 27.31 4.59 33.38
CA GLN A 423 28.73 4.79 33.13
C GLN A 423 29.40 3.56 32.52
N GLU A 424 29.04 2.36 32.99
CA GLU A 424 29.59 1.10 32.45
C GLU A 424 29.09 0.83 31.03
N LEU A 425 27.84 1.18 30.73
CA LEU A 425 27.28 1.12 29.37
C LEU A 425 28.06 2.02 28.38
N ILE A 426 28.46 3.22 28.81
CA ILE A 426 29.29 4.13 28.01
C ILE A 426 30.69 3.55 27.79
N ALA A 427 31.26 2.91 28.82
CA ALA A 427 32.58 2.27 28.73
C ALA A 427 32.59 1.10 27.73
N VAL A 428 31.55 0.25 27.73
CA VAL A 428 31.42 -0.85 26.74
C VAL A 428 31.29 -0.31 25.31
N GLY A 429 30.54 0.76 25.08
CA GLY A 429 30.41 1.38 23.76
C GLY A 429 31.70 2.02 23.23
N SER A 430 32.67 2.30 24.12
CA SER A 430 33.94 2.94 23.78
C SER A 430 35.08 1.96 23.45
N SER A 431 34.97 0.68 23.84
CA SER A 431 36.07 -0.28 23.75
C SER A 431 36.21 -0.99 22.39
N THR A 432 35.25 -0.83 21.47
CA THR A 432 35.28 -1.44 20.12
C THR A 432 35.67 -0.48 18.99
N GLN A 433 36.02 0.78 19.29
CA GLN A 433 36.73 1.60 18.31
C GLN A 433 38.23 1.29 18.34
N GLY A 434 38.62 0.27 17.56
CA GLY A 434 39.98 0.20 17.04
C GLY A 434 40.36 1.56 16.47
N SER A 435 41.51 2.08 16.92
CA SER A 435 41.99 3.42 16.63
C SER A 435 42.11 3.69 15.12
N ARG A 436 41.04 4.18 14.48
CA ARG A 436 41.16 4.88 13.20
C ARG A 436 41.67 6.29 13.52
N LYS A 437 43.00 6.44 13.50
CA LYS A 437 43.66 7.74 13.40
C LYS A 437 43.05 8.50 12.22
N ARG A 438 42.20 9.50 12.48
CA ARG A 438 41.83 10.51 11.48
C ARG A 438 43.12 11.28 11.17
N SER A 439 43.70 11.05 10.00
CA SER A 439 44.64 12.00 9.41
C SER A 439 43.90 13.32 9.20
N LYS A 440 44.37 14.39 9.83
CA LYS A 440 43.91 15.75 9.53
C LYS A 440 44.32 16.08 8.09
N PRO A 441 43.42 16.59 7.23
CA PRO A 441 43.86 17.19 5.99
C PRO A 441 44.54 18.52 6.32
N ALA A 442 45.72 18.75 5.75
CA ALA A 442 46.41 20.03 5.80
C ALA A 442 45.57 21.05 5.01
N ASN A 443 45.16 22.14 5.67
CA ASN A 443 44.51 23.26 5.01
C ASN A 443 45.58 24.33 4.70
N PRO A 444 45.66 24.86 3.48
CA PRO A 444 46.67 25.83 3.12
C PRO A 444 46.32 27.20 3.73
N ALA A 445 47.37 27.92 4.14
CA ALA A 445 47.29 29.24 4.74
C ALA A 445 46.55 30.23 3.82
N ARG A 446 45.62 31.01 4.39
CA ARG A 446 45.11 32.23 3.76
C ARG A 446 45.04 33.36 4.78
N GLY A 447 45.46 34.54 4.32
CA GLY A 447 45.94 35.67 5.10
C GLY A 447 44.95 36.29 6.08
N SER A 448 45.55 36.93 7.08
CA SER A 448 44.97 37.75 8.14
C SER A 448 44.48 39.13 7.66
N SER A 449 43.26 39.49 8.05
CA SER A 449 42.81 40.89 8.27
C SER A 449 41.54 40.85 9.14
N GLY A 450 41.60 41.18 10.44
CA GLY A 450 41.05 42.44 11.02
C GLY A 450 39.53 42.57 10.83
N SER A 451 38.62 42.54 11.81
CA SER A 451 38.56 43.28 13.10
C SER A 451 37.44 42.70 14.02
N PRO A 452 37.35 43.05 15.33
CA PRO A 452 36.54 42.31 16.31
C PRO A 452 35.12 42.87 16.51
N ALA A 453 34.16 41.99 16.83
CA ALA A 453 32.80 42.34 17.29
C ALA A 453 32.66 42.16 18.82
N PRO A 454 31.78 42.93 19.50
CA PRO A 454 31.91 43.23 20.92
C PRO A 454 31.23 42.22 21.87
N LYS A 455 31.67 42.28 23.14
CA LYS A 455 31.26 41.48 24.29
C LYS A 455 29.77 41.68 24.65
N LYS A 456 29.06 40.57 24.93
CA LYS A 456 27.75 40.59 25.61
C LYS A 456 27.93 40.96 27.08
N ALA A 457 27.19 41.99 27.51
CA ALA A 457 27.01 42.40 28.89
C ALA A 457 25.86 41.61 29.56
N LYS A 458 25.97 41.51 30.87
CA LYS A 458 25.13 40.81 31.84
C LYS A 458 24.23 41.85 32.53
N VAL A 459 22.92 41.68 32.46
CA VAL A 459 21.86 42.34 33.28
C VAL A 459 20.65 41.41 33.14
N GLY A 460 19.81 41.10 34.12
CA GLY A 460 19.58 41.58 35.48
C GLY A 460 18.14 41.16 35.79
N ASP A 461 17.97 40.61 36.98
CA ASP A 461 16.71 40.16 37.58
C ASP A 461 15.78 41.36 37.78
N GLU A 462 14.49 41.25 37.46
CA GLU A 462 13.43 42.05 38.07
C GLU A 462 12.05 41.43 37.80
N ASN A 463 11.20 41.59 38.81
CA ASN A 463 10.07 40.78 39.20
C ASN A 463 8.84 41.69 39.22
N GLU A 464 7.74 41.29 38.59
CA GLU A 464 6.36 41.81 38.76
C GLU A 464 5.48 40.87 37.87
N GLY A 465 4.48 40.13 38.32
CA GLY A 465 3.58 40.36 39.43
C GLY A 465 2.24 40.85 38.87
N ASP A 466 1.42 39.96 38.29
CA ASP A 466 -0.03 40.17 38.30
C ASP A 466 -0.80 38.85 38.18
N GLY A 467 -1.81 38.69 39.05
CA GLY A 467 -2.53 37.46 39.28
C GLY A 467 -3.84 37.37 38.50
N MET A 468 -4.31 36.15 38.30
CA MET A 468 -5.75 35.86 38.40
C MET A 468 -5.99 34.36 38.60
N GLU A 469 -6.65 34.04 39.70
CA GLU A 469 -7.20 32.73 40.03
C GLU A 469 -8.21 32.25 38.98
N VAL A 470 -8.17 30.95 38.69
CA VAL A 470 -9.26 30.24 38.01
C VAL A 470 -9.54 28.95 38.80
N ASP A 471 -10.74 28.91 39.38
CA ASP A 471 -11.32 27.77 40.09
C ASP A 471 -11.53 26.54 39.18
N PRO A 472 -11.47 25.31 39.72
CA PRO A 472 -11.71 24.09 38.96
C PRO A 472 -13.21 23.76 38.84
N VAL A 473 -13.68 23.49 37.61
CA VAL A 473 -15.05 23.03 37.34
C VAL A 473 -15.16 21.51 37.47
N GLU A 474 -16.14 21.09 38.25
CA GLU A 474 -16.52 19.71 38.58
C GLU A 474 -16.94 18.85 37.38
N ALA A 475 -16.67 17.55 37.52
CA ALA A 475 -17.14 16.48 36.66
C ALA A 475 -18.63 16.16 36.94
N GLY A 476 -19.49 16.40 35.95
CA GLY A 476 -20.89 15.99 35.96
C GLY A 476 -21.12 14.70 35.18
N SER A 477 -21.40 13.62 35.92
CA SER A 477 -22.00 12.38 35.42
C SER A 477 -23.44 12.60 34.94
N SER A 478 -23.82 12.03 33.80
CA SER A 478 -25.23 11.82 33.44
C SER A 478 -25.41 10.46 32.76
N GLN A 479 -26.02 9.53 33.50
CA GLN A 479 -26.86 8.47 32.97
C GLN A 479 -28.22 9.09 32.65
N VAL A 480 -28.75 8.85 31.45
CA VAL A 480 -30.03 8.15 31.13
C VAL A 480 -29.95 7.74 29.67
#